data_AF-A0A1G8A6R7-F1
#
_entry.id   AF-A0A1G8A6R7-F1
#
_cell.length_a   1.000
_cell.length_b   1.000
_cell.length_c   1.000
_cell.angle_alpha   90.00
_cell.angle_beta   90.00
_cell.angle_gamma   90.00
#
_symmetry.space_group_name_H-M   'P 1'
#
loop_
_entity.id
_entity.type
_entity.pdbx_description
1 polymer ?
#
loop_
_entity_poly.entity_id
_entity_poly.type
_entity_poly.pdbx_seq_one_letter_code
_entity_poly.pdbx_strand_id
1 'polypeptide(L)' 'MLANSTFSVITVTVYLLLYCILLQIEYTQWLAVYMFLLSPVLVIWMVYTVLKYGVYKGRKLAEDEEYGYQDRL' A
#
# COMPACT_ATOMS: atom_id res chain seq x y z
N MET A 1 2.37 -14.26 10.67
CA MET A 1 1.51 -13.13 10.24
C MET A 1 2.06 -12.34 9.04
N LEU A 2 3.37 -12.34 8.76
CA LEU A 2 4.02 -11.68 7.59
C LEU A 2 3.66 -12.25 6.20
N ALA A 3 2.84 -13.30 6.11
CA ALA A 3 2.49 -13.96 4.85
C ALA A 3 1.24 -13.37 4.16
N ASN A 4 0.57 -12.38 4.78
CA ASN A 4 -0.66 -11.81 4.22
C ASN A 4 -0.38 -10.38 3.73
N SER A 5 -0.43 -10.18 2.40
CA SER A 5 -0.25 -8.87 1.78
C SER A 5 -1.24 -7.83 2.31
N THR A 6 -2.45 -8.27 2.69
CA THR A 6 -3.45 -7.42 3.34
C THR A 6 -2.96 -6.78 4.63
N PHE A 7 -2.15 -7.48 5.43
CA PHE A 7 -1.61 -6.93 6.67
C PHE A 7 -0.73 -5.71 6.40
N SER A 8 0.18 -5.83 5.41
CA SER A 8 1.08 -4.73 5.07
C SER A 8 0.31 -3.51 4.54
N VAL A 9 -0.71 -3.73 3.70
CA VAL A 9 -1.59 -2.65 3.22
C VAL A 9 -2.31 -1.95 4.36
N ILE A 10 -2.89 -2.71 5.31
CA ILE A 10 -3.56 -2.12 6.48
C ILE A 10 -2.57 -1.32 7.32
N THR A 11 -1.38 -1.85 7.61
CA THR A 11 -0.37 -1.15 8.41
C THR A 11 0.04 0.17 7.78
N VAL A 12 0.36 0.18 6.48
CA VAL A 12 0.76 1.42 5.78
C VAL A 12 -0.40 2.41 5.67
N THR A 13 -1.64 1.92 5.51
CA THR A 13 -2.83 2.78 5.48
C THR A 13 -3.08 3.44 6.84
N VAL A 14 -3.00 2.69 7.94
CA VAL A 14 -3.13 3.24 9.30
C VAL A 14 -2.03 4.27 9.56
N TYR A 15 -0.79 3.98 9.15
CA TYR A 15 0.33 4.92 9.25
C TYR A 15 0.04 6.23 8.52
N LEU A 16 -0.48 6.15 7.29
CA LEU A 16 -0.85 7.33 6.50
C LEU A 16 -1.97 8.13 7.18
N LEU A 17 -3.00 7.46 7.71
CA LEU A 17 -4.08 8.14 8.43
C LEU A 17 -3.55 8.89 9.65
N LEU A 18 -2.65 8.28 10.42
CA LEU A 18 -2.00 8.93 11.56
C LEU A 18 -1.20 10.16 11.09
N TYR A 19 -0.41 10.03 10.03
CA TYR A 19 0.32 11.17 9.45
C TYR A 19 -0.63 12.33 9.08
N CYS A 20 -1.74 12.05 8.42
CA CYS A 20 -2.73 13.06 8.04
C CYS A 20 -3.38 13.75 9.26
N ILE A 21 -3.67 13.00 10.33
CA ILE A 21 -4.22 13.56 11.58
C ILE A 21 -3.19 14.47 12.26
N LEU A 22 -1.93 14.04 12.35
CA LEU A 22 -0.86 14.81 13.00
C LEU A 22 -0.56 16.13 12.28
N LEU A 23 -0.80 16.20 10.96
CA LEU A 23 -0.67 17.46 10.22
C LEU A 23 -1.69 18.51 10.62
N GLN A 24 -2.85 18.11 11.16
CA GLN A 24 -3.92 19.04 11.58
C GLN A 24 -3.65 19.65 12.97
N ILE A 25 -2.67 19.13 13.71
CA ILE A 25 -2.35 19.58 15.06
C ILE A 25 -1.02 20.35 15.00
N GLU A 26 -1.08 21.67 15.23
CA GLU A 26 0.07 22.58 15.07
C GLU A 26 1.33 22.14 15.83
N TYR A 27 1.17 21.58 17.03
CA TYR A 27 2.30 21.17 17.88
C TYR A 27 3.02 19.90 17.39
N THR A 28 2.39 19.08 16.54
CA THR A 28 2.95 17.79 16.11
C THR A 28 3.59 17.80 14.72
N GLN A 29 3.76 18.98 14.11
CA GLN A 29 4.34 19.11 12.77
C GLN A 29 5.76 18.51 12.66
N TRP A 30 6.57 18.64 13.70
CA TRP A 30 7.92 18.04 13.73
C TRP A 30 7.89 16.51 13.63
N LEU A 31 6.91 15.87 14.27
CA LEU A 31 6.71 14.42 14.21
C LEU A 31 6.25 13.99 12.82
N ALA A 32 5.40 14.81 12.17
CA ALA A 32 4.97 14.56 10.80
C ALA A 32 6.14 14.57 9.79
N VAL A 33 7.15 15.44 9.99
CA VAL A 33 8.37 15.43 9.15
C VAL A 33 9.12 14.11 9.28
N TYR A 34 9.32 13.59 10.50
CA TYR A 34 9.95 12.29 10.69
C TYR A 34 9.14 11.15 10.07
N MET A 35 7.80 11.21 10.18
CA MET A 35 6.94 10.23 9.54
C MET A 35 7.05 10.28 8.01
N PHE A 36 7.07 11.48 7.43
CA PHE A 36 7.26 11.65 6.00
C PHE A 36 8.59 11.05 5.52
N LEU A 37 9.69 11.30 6.23
CA LEU A 37 11.00 10.74 5.90
C LEU A 37 11.05 9.20 5.98
N LEU A 38 10.30 8.61 6.90
CA LEU A 38 10.24 7.15 7.07
C LEU A 38 9.24 6.48 6.10
N SER A 39 8.31 7.25 5.53
CA SER A 39 7.26 6.74 4.64
C SER A 39 7.76 5.95 3.43
N PRO A 40 8.88 6.30 2.73
CA PRO A 40 9.33 5.53 1.57
C PRO A 40 9.71 4.09 1.94
N VAL A 41 10.30 3.89 3.12
CA VAL A 41 10.69 2.56 3.60
C VAL A 41 9.46 1.68 3.81
N LEU A 42 8.39 2.23 4.40
CA LEU A 42 7.14 1.52 4.62
C LEU A 42 6.43 1.19 3.30
N VAL A 43 6.40 2.13 2.35
CA VAL A 43 5.79 1.91 1.03
C VAL A 43 6.57 0.84 0.25
N ILE A 44 7.90 0.91 0.22
CA ILE A 44 8.74 -0.11 -0.43
C ILE A 44 8.50 -1.49 0.18
N TRP A 45 8.46 -1.57 1.51
CA TRP A 45 8.16 -2.82 2.20
C TRP A 45 6.78 -3.37 1.85
N MET A 46 5.77 -2.51 1.75
CA MET A 46 4.42 -2.89 1.36
C MET A 46 4.38 -3.42 -0.07
N VAL A 47 4.96 -2.69 -1.03
CA VAL A 47 5.03 -3.13 -2.43
C VAL A 47 5.74 -4.47 -2.53
N TYR A 48 6.90 -4.63 -1.87
CA TYR A 48 7.63 -5.90 -1.83
C TYR A 48 6.76 -7.04 -1.27
N THR A 49 6.04 -6.79 -0.18
CA THR A 49 5.17 -7.79 0.47
C THR A 49 4.01 -8.18 -0.44
N VAL A 50 3.39 -7.22 -1.13
CA VAL A 50 2.30 -7.46 -2.08
C VAL A 50 2.80 -8.26 -3.28
N LEU A 51 3.96 -7.91 -3.85
CA LEU A 51 4.53 -8.64 -4.98
C LEU A 51 4.93 -10.08 -4.61
N LYS A 52 5.46 -10.28 -3.41
CA LYS A 52 5.98 -11.58 -2.97
C LYS A 52 4.90 -12.53 -2.46
N TYR A 53 3.89 -12.01 -1.75
CA TYR A 53 2.89 -12.81 -1.05
C TYR A 53 1.46 -12.57 -1.53
N GLY A 54 1.25 -11.64 -2.46
CA GLY A 54 -0.05 -11.38 -3.07
C GLY A 54 -0.49 -12.55 -3.94
N VAL A 55 -1.54 -13.24 -3.51
CA VAL A 55 -2.16 -14.30 -4.32
C VAL A 55 -3.16 -13.65 -5.28
N TYR A 56 -2.82 -13.63 -6.58
CA TYR A 56 -3.78 -13.23 -7.61
C TYR A 56 -4.84 -14.33 -7.76
N LYS A 57 -6.09 -14.02 -7.39
CA LYS A 57 -7.24 -14.93 -7.52
C LYS A 57 -8.06 -14.69 -8.79
N GLY A 58 -7.65 -13.77 -9.65
CA GLY A 58 -8.37 -13.45 -10.89
C GLY A 58 -8.12 -14.47 -12.00
N ARG A 59 -8.90 -14.33 -13.07
CA ARG A 59 -8.69 -15.09 -14.31
C ARG A 59 -7.31 -14.73 -14.89
N LYS A 60 -6.53 -15.74 -15.26
CA LYS A 60 -5.31 -15.53 -16.07
C LYS A 60 -5.72 -15.05 -17.45
N LEU A 61 -4.97 -14.12 -18.02
CA LEU A 61 -5.17 -13.69 -19.41
C LEU A 61 -5.01 -14.90 -20.33
N ALA A 62 -5.90 -15.02 -21.32
CA ALA A 62 -5.68 -15.95 -22.42
C ALA A 62 -4.53 -15.47 -23.31
N GLU A 63 -3.98 -16.34 -24.16
CA GLU A 63 -2.79 -16.03 -25.00
C GLU A 63 -2.98 -14.79 -25.89
N ASP A 64 -4.22 -14.46 -26.27
CA ASP A 64 -4.56 -13.33 -27.13
C ASP A 64 -5.28 -12.18 -26.39
N GLU A 65 -5.30 -12.19 -25.06
CA GLU A 65 -5.92 -11.13 -24.27
C GLU A 65 -4.90 -10.08 -23.81
N GLU A 66 -5.13 -8.84 -24.22
CA GLU A 66 -4.39 -7.69 -23.72
C GLU A 66 -4.87 -7.27 -22.32
N TYR A 67 -3.94 -6.80 -21.49
CA TYR A 67 -4.26 -6.19 -20.20
C TYR A 67 -5.16 -4.95 -20.42
N GLY A 68 -6.40 -4.99 -19.92
CA GLY A 68 -7.26 -3.80 -19.81
C GLY A 68 -8.63 -3.85 -20.51
N TYR A 69 -9.00 -4.94 -21.20
CA TYR A 69 -10.31 -5.02 -21.90
C TYR A 69 -11.41 -5.81 -21.16
N GLN A 70 -11.31 -6.00 -19.84
CA GLN A 70 -12.35 -6.71 -19.08
C GLN A 70 -13.62 -5.87 -18.84
N ASP A 71 -13.61 -4.58 -19.19
CA ASP A 71 -14.70 -3.64 -18.89
C ASP A 71 -15.75 -3.51 -20.02
N ARG A 72 -15.57 -4.19 -21.17
CA ARG A 72 -16.59 -4.18 -22.24
C ARG A 72 -17.51 -5.39 -22.13
N LEU A 73 -18.71 -5.16 -21.62
CA LEU A 73 -19.89 -5.99 -21.84
C LEU A 73 -20.71 -5.45 -23.02
#